data_AF-A0A0Q0CMT9-F1
#
_entry.id   AF-A0A0Q0CMT9-F1
#
_cell.length_a   1.000
_cell.length_b   1.000
_cell.length_c   1.000
_cell.angle_alpha   90.00
_cell.angle_beta   90.00
_cell.angle_gamma   90.00
#
_symmetry.space_group_name_H-M   'P 1'
#
loop_
_entity.id
_entity.type
_entity.pdbx_description
1 polymer ?
#
loop_
_entity_poly.entity_id
_entity_poly.type
_entity_poly.pdbx_seq_one_letter_code
_entity_poly.pdbx_strand_id
1 'polypeptide(L)'
;GWFINYHRADSPKDVTNWAATGGESDPITRLHIRAGAKQAQEDAARDRAVTYAKQTLAAKRLYDRLPAADPAHPYLVRKGIPPTPDIRQTRNGALVVPFFNASGTFKTLQYIPPEGEKFLFKDAPKQGHFLVVGGPLDPVNPILYAEGYATARSL
;
A
#
# COMPACT_ATOMS: atom_id res chain seq x y z
N GLY A 1 31.42 15.15 -10.72
CA GLY A 1 31.55 15.38 -9.27
C GLY A 1 33.01 15.71 -8.97
N TRP A 2 33.31 16.41 -7.89
CA TRP A 2 34.70 16.75 -7.53
C TRP A 2 35.21 15.80 -6.45
N PHE A 3 36.44 15.30 -6.57
CA PHE A 3 37.08 14.52 -5.51
C PHE A 3 38.54 14.96 -5.33
N ILE A 4 39.07 14.76 -4.13
CA ILE A 4 40.47 15.04 -3.79
C ILE A 4 41.15 13.71 -3.49
N ASN A 5 42.22 13.38 -4.21
CA ASN A 5 43.03 12.20 -3.96
C ASN A 5 44.22 12.55 -3.04
N TYR A 6 44.03 12.38 -1.74
CA TYR A 6 45.01 12.73 -0.70
C TYR A 6 46.33 11.92 -0.76
N HIS A 7 46.43 10.88 -1.59
CA HIS A 7 47.68 10.12 -1.77
C HIS A 7 48.63 10.73 -2.81
N ARG A 8 48.16 11.63 -3.67
CA ARG A 8 48.95 12.23 -4.76
C ARG A 8 48.81 13.75 -4.87
N ALA A 9 47.98 14.37 -4.03
CA ALA A 9 47.79 15.81 -4.03
C ALA A 9 48.93 16.49 -3.29
N ASP A 10 49.64 17.41 -3.95
CA ASP A 10 50.68 18.23 -3.33
C ASP A 10 50.07 19.32 -2.42
N SER A 11 48.78 19.65 -2.61
CA SER A 11 48.05 20.57 -1.74
C SER A 11 46.56 20.20 -1.56
N PRO A 12 45.90 20.67 -0.48
CA PRO A 12 44.44 20.49 -0.27
C PRO A 12 43.56 21.17 -1.33
N LYS A 13 44.15 21.96 -2.24
CA LYS A 13 43.47 22.69 -3.31
C LYS A 13 43.58 21.99 -4.67
N ASP A 14 44.29 20.87 -4.77
CA ASP A 14 44.35 20.04 -5.97
C ASP A 14 43.06 19.22 -6.10
N VAL A 15 41.99 19.91 -6.51
CA VAL A 15 40.68 19.31 -6.71
C VAL A 15 40.61 18.74 -8.12
N THR A 16 40.51 17.41 -8.23
CA THR A 16 40.33 16.75 -9.53
C THR A 16 38.85 16.72 -9.89
N ASN A 17 38.54 17.24 -11.07
CA ASN A 17 37.24 17.06 -11.69
C ASN A 17 37.06 15.60 -12.11
N TRP A 18 36.21 14.86 -11.40
CA TRP A 18 35.75 13.57 -11.90
C TRP A 18 34.56 13.76 -12.82
N ALA A 19 34.78 13.44 -14.09
CA ALA A 19 33.72 13.27 -15.08
C ALA A 19 33.52 11.77 -15.33
N ALA A 20 32.28 11.30 -15.19
CA ALA A 20 31.91 9.96 -15.64
C ALA A 20 31.89 9.97 -17.18
N THR A 21 32.99 9.63 -17.83
CA THR A 21 32.96 9.15 -19.22
C THR A 21 32.29 7.79 -19.17
N GLY A 22 30.98 7.76 -19.42
CA GLY A 22 30.20 6.53 -19.48
C GLY A 22 30.78 5.58 -20.52
N GLY A 23 31.57 4.61 -20.06
CA GLY A 23 31.96 3.45 -20.86
C GLY A 23 30.78 2.48 -20.89
N GLU A 24 30.51 1.92 -22.06
CA GLU A 24 29.56 0.82 -22.19
C GLU A 24 30.05 -0.33 -21.30
N SER A 25 29.31 -0.61 -20.22
CA SER A 25 29.62 -1.73 -19.33
C SER A 25 29.62 -3.03 -20.13
N ASP A 26 30.68 -3.83 -19.98
CA ASP A 26 30.86 -5.13 -20.63
C ASP A 26 29.53 -5.92 -20.71
N PRO A 27 29.13 -6.44 -21.89
CA PRO A 27 27.85 -7.12 -22.08
C PRO A 27 27.61 -8.27 -21.09
N ILE A 28 28.67 -8.98 -20.71
CA ILE A 28 28.60 -10.07 -19.73
C ILE A 28 28.31 -9.51 -18.33
N THR A 29 28.98 -8.44 -17.93
CA THR A 29 28.70 -7.72 -16.67
C THR A 29 27.24 -7.23 -16.60
N ARG A 30 26.70 -6.65 -17.68
CA ARG A 30 25.27 -6.25 -17.76
C ARG A 30 24.33 -7.43 -17.60
N LEU A 31 24.65 -8.56 -18.21
CA LEU A 31 23.85 -9.77 -18.11
C LEU A 31 23.82 -10.29 -16.66
N HIS A 32 24.98 -10.34 -15.99
CA HIS A 32 25.07 -10.76 -14.59
C HIS A 32 24.29 -9.83 -13.66
N ILE A 33 24.39 -8.49 -13.83
CA ILE A 33 23.63 -7.51 -13.04
C ILE A 33 22.12 -7.71 -13.25
N ARG A 34 21.66 -7.88 -14.49
CA ARG A 34 20.24 -8.12 -14.79
C ARG A 34 19.74 -9.44 -14.20
N ALA A 35 20.54 -10.50 -14.31
CA ALA A 35 20.20 -11.80 -13.73
C ALA A 35 20.08 -11.71 -12.20
N GLY A 36 21.04 -11.06 -11.53
CA GLY A 36 21.00 -10.84 -10.09
C GLY A 36 19.81 -9.98 -9.65
N ALA A 37 19.51 -8.89 -10.38
CA ALA A 37 18.36 -8.04 -10.10
C ALA A 37 17.02 -8.78 -10.27
N LYS A 38 16.90 -9.61 -11.31
CA LYS A 38 15.73 -10.46 -11.53
C LYS A 38 15.55 -11.48 -10.40
N GLN A 39 16.62 -12.17 -10.01
CA GLN A 39 16.57 -13.12 -8.90
C GLN A 39 16.14 -12.43 -7.59
N ALA A 40 16.74 -11.29 -7.26
CA ALA A 40 16.38 -10.51 -6.06
C ALA A 40 14.92 -10.04 -6.09
N GLN A 41 14.40 -9.67 -7.26
CA GLN A 41 12.99 -9.30 -7.43
C GLN A 41 12.05 -10.49 -7.19
N GLU A 42 12.40 -11.67 -7.72
CA GLU A 42 11.65 -12.91 -7.52
C GLU A 42 11.66 -13.35 -6.06
N ASP A 43 12.82 -13.31 -5.40
CA ASP A 43 12.97 -13.62 -3.98
C ASP A 43 12.11 -12.69 -3.12
N ALA A 44 12.21 -11.38 -3.35
CA ALA A 44 11.40 -10.41 -2.64
C ALA A 44 9.90 -10.57 -2.94
N ALA A 45 9.52 -11.03 -4.14
CA ALA A 45 8.12 -11.31 -4.46
C ALA A 45 7.61 -12.54 -3.71
N ARG A 46 8.42 -13.60 -3.60
CA ARG A 46 8.11 -14.80 -2.81
C ARG A 46 7.92 -14.44 -1.33
N ASP A 47 8.85 -13.69 -0.76
CA ASP A 47 8.78 -13.26 0.64
C ASP A 47 7.53 -12.41 0.90
N ARG A 48 7.24 -11.44 0.02
CA ARG A 48 6.02 -10.63 0.08
C ARG A 48 4.77 -11.50 0.03
N ALA A 49 4.71 -12.50 -0.84
CA ALA A 49 3.55 -13.37 -0.98
C ALA A 49 3.27 -14.15 0.32
N VAL A 50 4.31 -14.66 0.98
CA VAL A 50 4.21 -15.35 2.27
C VAL A 50 3.69 -14.40 3.35
N THR A 51 4.27 -13.21 3.46
CA THR A 51 3.82 -12.19 4.42
C THR A 51 2.37 -11.79 4.17
N TYR A 52 2.01 -11.55 2.91
CA TYR A 52 0.66 -11.16 2.50
C TYR A 52 -0.39 -12.21 2.84
N ALA A 53 -0.11 -13.50 2.59
CA ALA A 53 -1.01 -14.57 2.97
C ALA A 53 -1.24 -14.60 4.49
N LYS A 54 -0.16 -14.48 5.28
CA LYS A 54 -0.22 -14.42 6.74
C LYS A 54 -1.05 -13.23 7.24
N GLN A 55 -0.80 -12.04 6.71
CA GLN A 55 -1.49 -10.83 7.15
C GLN A 55 -2.95 -10.80 6.69
N THR A 56 -3.26 -11.31 5.49
CA THR A 56 -4.66 -11.45 5.02
C THR A 56 -5.47 -12.32 5.99
N LEU A 57 -4.89 -13.45 6.43
CA LEU A 57 -5.55 -14.34 7.38
C LEU A 57 -5.73 -13.69 8.76
N ALA A 58 -4.71 -12.97 9.25
CA ALA A 58 -4.79 -12.24 10.52
C ALA A 58 -5.88 -11.15 10.48
N ALA A 59 -5.90 -10.36 9.40
CA ALA A 59 -6.90 -9.33 9.16
C ALA A 59 -8.31 -9.91 9.10
N LYS A 60 -8.51 -11.02 8.39
CA LYS A 60 -9.83 -11.69 8.29
C LYS A 60 -10.33 -12.17 9.65
N ARG A 61 -9.47 -12.83 10.43
CA ARG A 61 -9.81 -13.29 11.80
C ARG A 61 -10.14 -12.15 12.75
N LEU A 62 -9.51 -10.98 12.57
CA LEU A 62 -9.86 -9.79 13.33
C LEU A 62 -11.25 -9.31 12.91
N TYR A 63 -11.46 -9.08 11.61
CA TYR A 63 -12.70 -8.59 11.05
C TYR A 63 -13.93 -9.41 11.45
N ASP A 64 -13.82 -10.74 11.38
CA ASP A 64 -14.94 -11.66 11.66
C ASP A 64 -15.42 -11.62 13.12
N ARG A 65 -14.61 -11.11 14.04
CA ARG A 65 -14.95 -11.00 15.47
C ARG A 65 -15.45 -9.62 15.86
N LEU A 66 -15.37 -8.64 14.96
CA LEU A 66 -15.80 -7.28 15.27
C LEU A 66 -17.32 -7.15 15.11
N PRO A 67 -17.96 -6.33 15.95
CA PRO A 67 -19.36 -5.95 15.76
C PRO A 67 -19.53 -4.99 14.58
N ALA A 68 -20.77 -4.84 14.14
CA ALA A 68 -21.17 -3.79 13.21
C ALA A 68 -20.80 -2.39 13.74
N ALA A 69 -20.58 -1.45 12.83
CA ALA A 69 -20.30 -0.06 13.20
C ALA A 69 -21.52 0.63 13.82
N ASP A 70 -21.28 1.41 14.87
CA ASP A 70 -22.28 2.27 15.49
C ASP A 70 -22.65 3.41 14.52
N PRO A 71 -23.94 3.60 14.17
CA PRO A 71 -24.39 4.75 13.39
C PRO A 71 -23.99 6.10 14.01
N ALA A 72 -23.83 6.18 15.33
CA ALA A 72 -23.40 7.38 16.05
C ALA A 72 -21.87 7.59 16.05
N HIS A 73 -21.11 6.77 15.31
CA HIS A 73 -19.65 6.90 15.25
C HIS A 73 -19.23 8.32 14.80
N PRO A 74 -18.31 9.01 15.50
CA PRO A 74 -17.99 10.42 15.24
C PRO A 74 -17.58 10.74 13.80
N TYR A 75 -16.79 9.86 13.18
CA TYR A 75 -16.42 10.02 11.77
C TYR A 75 -17.63 9.93 10.82
N LEU A 76 -18.56 9.00 11.04
CA LEU A 76 -19.74 8.81 10.18
C LEU A 76 -20.65 10.02 10.27
N VAL A 77 -20.94 10.47 11.49
CA VAL A 77 -21.75 11.66 11.76
C VAL A 77 -21.14 12.90 11.11
N ARG A 78 -19.83 13.15 11.33
CA ARG A 78 -19.13 14.30 10.73
C ARG A 78 -19.09 14.25 9.20
N LYS A 79 -19.06 13.05 8.62
CA LYS A 79 -19.11 12.87 7.17
C LYS A 79 -20.54 12.80 6.61
N GLY A 80 -21.57 12.77 7.46
CA GLY A 80 -22.96 12.70 7.06
C GLY A 80 -23.32 11.42 6.31
N ILE A 81 -22.65 10.30 6.60
CA ILE A 81 -22.87 9.02 5.90
C ILE A 81 -23.33 7.93 6.86
N PRO A 82 -24.29 7.07 6.47
CA PRO A 82 -24.70 5.93 7.29
C PRO A 82 -23.70 4.78 7.18
N PRO A 83 -23.58 3.93 8.23
CA PRO A 83 -22.77 2.72 8.15
C PRO A 83 -23.35 1.74 7.12
N THR A 84 -22.49 0.90 6.54
CA THR A 84 -22.89 -0.23 5.69
C THR A 84 -22.75 -1.56 6.43
N PRO A 85 -23.44 -2.63 5.98
CA PRO A 85 -23.30 -3.97 6.56
C PRO A 85 -21.88 -4.54 6.52
N ASP A 86 -20.98 -3.99 5.69
CA ASP A 86 -19.59 -4.44 5.56
C ASP A 86 -18.64 -3.75 6.53
N ILE A 87 -18.97 -2.58 7.09
CA ILE A 87 -18.06 -1.93 8.02
C ILE A 87 -18.25 -2.47 9.43
N ARG A 88 -17.15 -2.49 10.17
CA ARG A 88 -17.09 -2.97 11.55
C ARG A 88 -16.51 -1.89 12.44
N GLN A 89 -16.56 -2.10 13.75
CA GLN A 89 -15.96 -1.19 14.71
C GLN A 89 -15.16 -1.94 15.77
N THR A 90 -13.96 -1.46 16.04
CA THR A 90 -13.11 -1.98 17.13
C THR A 90 -13.58 -1.48 18.48
N ARG A 91 -13.16 -2.17 19.56
CA ARG A 91 -13.45 -1.74 20.93
C ARG A 91 -12.89 -0.35 21.27
N ASN A 92 -11.75 0.03 20.68
CA ASN A 92 -11.17 1.38 20.85
C ASN A 92 -11.81 2.44 19.93
N GLY A 93 -12.92 2.11 19.27
CA GLY A 93 -13.72 3.09 18.53
C GLY A 93 -13.20 3.42 17.13
N ALA A 94 -12.36 2.60 16.52
CA ALA A 94 -12.00 2.78 15.11
C ALA A 94 -12.97 2.01 14.21
N LEU A 95 -13.42 2.63 13.12
CA LEU A 95 -14.07 1.91 12.04
C LEU A 95 -13.07 1.01 11.33
N VAL A 96 -13.58 -0.10 10.83
CA VAL A 96 -12.83 -1.10 10.07
C VAL A 96 -13.55 -1.33 8.76
N VAL A 97 -12.86 -0.98 7.67
CA VAL A 97 -13.37 -1.07 6.30
C VAL A 97 -12.65 -2.24 5.60
N PRO A 98 -13.37 -3.28 5.15
CA PRO A 98 -12.76 -4.44 4.50
C PRO A 98 -12.45 -4.16 3.03
N PHE A 99 -11.30 -4.62 2.55
CA PHE A 99 -10.91 -4.52 1.15
C PHE A 99 -10.87 -5.90 0.50
N PHE A 100 -11.32 -5.94 -0.74
CA PHE A 100 -11.43 -7.12 -1.59
C PHE A 100 -10.66 -6.91 -2.88
N ASN A 101 -10.25 -7.99 -3.54
CA ASN A 101 -9.77 -7.92 -4.92
C ASN A 101 -10.94 -7.92 -5.92
N ALA A 102 -10.63 -7.84 -7.22
CA ALA A 102 -11.63 -7.88 -8.29
C ALA A 102 -12.48 -9.16 -8.34
N SER A 103 -12.03 -10.26 -7.75
CA SER A 103 -12.80 -11.50 -7.62
C SER A 103 -13.66 -11.57 -6.35
N GLY A 104 -13.80 -10.46 -5.60
CA GLY A 104 -14.58 -10.42 -4.36
C GLY A 104 -13.93 -11.14 -3.18
N THR A 105 -12.65 -11.50 -3.28
CA THR A 105 -11.91 -12.18 -2.20
C THR A 105 -11.33 -11.15 -1.23
N PHE A 106 -11.59 -11.34 0.07
CA PHE A 106 -11.04 -10.50 1.14
C PHE A 106 -9.50 -10.49 1.11
N LYS A 107 -8.90 -9.31 1.31
CA LYS A 107 -7.43 -9.14 1.31
C LYS A 107 -6.89 -8.39 2.50
N THR A 108 -7.52 -7.30 2.92
CA THR A 108 -6.97 -6.44 3.97
C THR A 108 -8.05 -5.57 4.61
N LEU A 109 -7.65 -4.71 5.55
CA LEU A 109 -8.49 -3.75 6.24
C LEU A 109 -7.90 -2.33 6.15
N GLN A 110 -8.79 -1.35 6.20
CA GLN A 110 -8.48 0.04 6.53
C GLN A 110 -9.12 0.38 7.89
N TYR A 111 -8.37 1.07 8.74
CA TYR A 111 -8.83 1.63 10.00
C TYR A 111 -9.10 3.12 9.86
N ILE A 112 -10.18 3.58 10.48
CA ILE A 112 -10.54 4.99 10.57
C ILE A 112 -10.93 5.29 12.03
N PRO A 113 -10.00 5.80 12.87
CA PRO A 113 -10.32 6.28 14.21
C PRO A 113 -11.34 7.42 14.18
N PRO A 114 -11.93 7.80 15.33
CA PRO A 114 -12.91 8.90 15.43
C PRO A 114 -12.43 10.21 14.79
N GLU A 115 -11.13 10.50 14.89
CA GLU A 115 -10.45 11.67 14.36
C GLU A 115 -10.43 11.67 12.82
N GLY A 116 -10.49 10.48 12.20
CA GLY A 116 -10.67 10.29 10.75
C GLY A 116 -9.37 10.11 9.95
N GLU A 117 -8.22 10.02 10.62
CA GLU A 117 -6.98 9.54 9.99
C GLU A 117 -7.18 8.11 9.46
N LYS A 118 -6.56 7.77 8.33
CA LYS A 118 -6.79 6.47 7.69
C LYS A 118 -5.51 5.67 7.71
N PHE A 119 -5.60 4.44 8.21
CA PHE A 119 -4.46 3.52 8.29
C PHE A 119 -4.79 2.21 7.60
N LEU A 120 -3.82 1.62 6.90
CA LEU A 120 -3.98 0.28 6.34
C LEU A 120 -3.46 -0.77 7.32
N PHE A 121 -4.03 -1.97 7.28
CA PHE A 121 -3.53 -3.10 8.04
C PHE A 121 -2.05 -3.34 7.71
N LYS A 122 -1.24 -3.45 8.76
CA LYS A 122 0.22 -3.48 8.63
C LYS A 122 0.67 -4.69 7.81
N ASP A 123 1.62 -4.47 6.91
CA ASP A 123 2.26 -5.47 6.06
C ASP A 123 1.30 -6.33 5.21
N ALA A 124 0.05 -5.90 5.04
CA ALA A 124 -0.93 -6.56 4.21
C ALA A 124 -0.87 -6.07 2.75
N PRO A 125 -1.45 -6.84 1.80
CA PRO A 125 -1.61 -6.40 0.42
C PRO A 125 -2.30 -5.03 0.34
N LYS A 126 -1.74 -4.09 -0.41
CA LYS A 126 -2.29 -2.72 -0.57
C LYS A 126 -2.86 -2.46 -1.96
N GLN A 127 -2.15 -2.92 -2.99
CA GLN A 127 -2.46 -2.60 -4.39
C GLN A 127 -3.59 -3.48 -4.93
N GLY A 128 -4.48 -2.89 -5.73
CA GLY A 128 -5.55 -3.62 -6.42
C GLY A 128 -6.66 -4.14 -5.50
N HIS A 129 -6.83 -3.52 -4.33
CA HIS A 129 -7.86 -3.90 -3.36
C HIS A 129 -8.70 -2.70 -2.95
N PHE A 130 -10.01 -2.92 -2.83
CA PHE A 130 -11.00 -1.87 -2.70
C PHE A 130 -12.26 -2.39 -1.99
N LEU A 131 -13.13 -1.47 -1.58
CA LEU A 131 -14.50 -1.78 -1.18
C LEU A 131 -15.46 -1.21 -2.23
N VAL A 132 -16.38 -2.02 -2.71
CA VAL A 132 -17.49 -1.55 -3.55
C VAL A 132 -18.60 -1.04 -2.63
N VAL A 133 -19.12 0.14 -2.93
CA VAL A 133 -20.27 0.75 -2.25
C VAL A 133 -21.26 1.27 -3.29
N GLY A 134 -22.52 1.47 -2.90
CA GLY A 134 -23.55 2.01 -3.80
C GLY A 134 -24.31 0.96 -4.61
N GLY A 135 -23.99 -0.33 -4.47
CA GLY A 135 -24.70 -1.43 -5.13
C GLY A 135 -23.74 -2.40 -5.83
N PRO A 136 -24.28 -3.39 -6.57
CA PRO A 136 -23.47 -4.26 -7.40
C PRO A 136 -22.83 -3.47 -8.55
N LEU A 137 -21.62 -3.85 -8.94
CA LEU A 137 -21.02 -3.35 -10.18
C LEU A 137 -21.77 -3.94 -11.37
N ASP A 138 -22.18 -3.09 -12.30
CA ASP A 138 -22.75 -3.50 -13.57
C ASP A 138 -21.94 -2.91 -14.75
N PRO A 139 -21.87 -3.62 -15.88
CA PRO A 139 -21.05 -3.20 -17.03
C PRO A 139 -21.70 -2.10 -17.88
N VAL A 140 -22.94 -1.70 -17.58
CA VAL A 140 -23.73 -0.75 -18.39
C VAL A 140 -23.57 0.66 -17.83
N ASN A 141 -23.54 0.80 -16.51
CA ASN A 141 -23.43 2.07 -15.81
C ASN A 141 -21.96 2.46 -15.55
N PRO A 142 -21.66 3.77 -15.53
CA PRO A 142 -20.32 4.25 -15.18
C PRO A 142 -19.89 3.78 -13.80
N ILE A 143 -18.63 3.34 -13.70
CA ILE A 143 -17.99 3.03 -12.42
C ILE A 143 -17.25 4.27 -11.93
N LEU A 144 -17.59 4.73 -10.73
CA LEU A 144 -16.91 5.85 -10.08
C LEU A 144 -15.81 5.31 -9.15
N TYR A 145 -14.63 5.91 -9.25
CA TYR A 145 -13.53 5.67 -8.32
C TYR A 145 -13.45 6.80 -7.31
N ALA A 146 -13.32 6.46 -6.04
CA ALA A 146 -13.08 7.39 -4.96
C ALA A 146 -11.93 6.90 -4.08
N GLU A 147 -11.06 7.82 -3.66
CA GLU A 147 -9.90 7.49 -2.83
C GLU A 147 -10.30 7.10 -1.39
N GLY A 148 -11.33 7.77 -0.85
CA GLY A 148 -11.77 7.60 0.52
C GLY A 148 -13.15 6.98 0.63
N TYR A 149 -13.36 6.16 1.68
CA TYR A 149 -14.66 5.55 1.99
C TYR A 149 -15.80 6.56 2.07
N ALA A 150 -15.59 7.70 2.75
CA ALA A 150 -16.64 8.70 2.90
C ALA A 150 -17.03 9.34 1.56
N THR A 151 -16.05 9.67 0.73
CA THR A 151 -16.31 10.18 -0.63
C THR A 151 -17.09 9.15 -1.43
N ALA A 152 -16.66 7.89 -1.44
CA ALA A 152 -17.37 6.82 -2.14
C ALA A 152 -18.83 6.64 -1.69
N ARG A 153 -19.13 6.90 -0.40
CA ARG A 153 -20.48 6.79 0.16
C ARG A 153 -21.38 8.00 -0.11
N SER A 154 -20.79 9.13 -0.46
CA SER A 154 -21.50 10.38 -0.76
C SER A 154 -21.73 10.64 -2.25
N LEU A 155 -21.14 9.80 -3.12
CA LEU A 155 -21.34 9.82 -4.57
C LEU A 155 -22.66 9.15 -4.97
#